data_AF-A0A239MJR9-F1
#
_entry.id   AF-A0A239MJR9-F1
#
_cell.length_a   1.000
_cell.length_b   1.000
_cell.length_c   1.000
_cell.angle_alpha   90.00
_cell.angle_beta   90.00
_cell.angle_gamma   90.00
#
_symmetry.space_group_name_H-M   'P 1'
#
loop_
_entity.id
_entity.type
_entity.pdbx_description
1 polymer ?
#
loop_
_entity_poly.entity_id
_entity_poly.type
_entity_poly.pdbx_seq_one_letter_code
_entity_poly.pdbx_strand_id
1 'polypeptide(L)'
;MEALGVPNLHFHDLRHTGNQLAADMGVSTKNLMARTGHDNERAALRYQHRSAKGDRMIRDGRDALVREDHDQGDEEDGGGAHGTLVPVA
;
A
#
# COMPACT_ATOMS: atom_id res chain seq x y z
N MET A 1 21.72 23.20 11.40
CA MET A 1 21.58 22.19 12.46
C MET A 1 22.95 21.68 12.90
N GLU A 2 23.71 22.48 13.65
CA GLU A 2 25.06 22.10 14.07
C GLU A 2 25.04 21.31 15.39
N ALA A 3 24.08 21.60 16.28
CA ALA A 3 23.90 20.92 17.56
C ALA A 3 23.45 19.44 17.47
N LEU A 4 22.95 18.99 16.32
CA LEU A 4 22.53 17.61 16.09
C LEU A 4 23.61 16.76 15.40
N GLY A 5 24.77 17.35 15.06
CA GLY A 5 25.84 16.65 14.34
C GLY A 5 25.50 16.27 12.90
N VAL A 6 24.40 16.79 12.33
CA VAL A 6 23.98 16.54 10.94
C VAL A 6 24.21 17.81 10.11
N PRO A 7 25.38 17.95 9.46
CA PRO A 7 25.64 19.09 8.60
C PRO A 7 24.62 19.15 7.46
N ASN A 8 24.21 20.37 7.07
CA ASN A 8 23.28 20.64 5.97
C ASN A 8 21.82 20.17 6.15
N LEU A 9 21.42 19.76 7.35
CA LEU A 9 20.01 19.45 7.62
C LEU A 9 19.17 20.73 7.76
N HIS A 10 18.11 20.84 6.96
CA HIS A 10 17.14 21.93 6.98
C HIS A 10 15.79 21.46 7.56
N PHE A 11 14.99 22.38 8.10
CA PHE A 11 13.67 22.03 8.67
C PHE A 11 12.71 21.41 7.64
N HIS A 12 12.85 21.77 6.35
CA HIS A 12 12.05 21.17 5.28
C HIS A 12 12.32 19.66 5.12
N ASP A 13 13.53 19.22 5.39
CA ASP A 13 13.93 17.80 5.27
C ASP A 13 13.20 16.94 6.30
N LEU A 14 13.00 17.45 7.52
CA LEU A 14 12.22 16.77 8.55
C LEU A 14 10.75 16.59 8.13
N ARG A 15 10.16 17.61 7.51
CA ARG A 15 8.80 17.51 6.96
C ARG A 15 8.75 16.50 5.82
N HIS A 16 9.77 16.41 4.98
CA HIS A 16 9.86 15.40 3.92
C HIS A 16 9.90 13.99 4.51
N THR A 17 10.79 13.72 5.47
CA THR A 17 10.93 12.43 6.15
C THR A 17 9.63 12.02 6.87
N GLY A 18 8.97 12.95 7.56
CA GLY A 18 7.71 12.68 8.25
C GLY A 18 6.57 12.26 7.31
N ASN A 19 6.56 12.78 6.07
CA ASN A 19 5.57 12.39 5.06
C ASN A 19 5.92 11.06 4.38
N GLN A 20 7.19 10.77 4.15
CA GLN A 20 7.63 9.47 3.64
C GLN A 20 7.22 8.34 4.60
N LEU A 21 7.48 8.52 5.91
CA LEU A 21 7.07 7.56 6.94
C LEU A 21 5.55 7.34 6.97
N ALA A 22 4.77 8.39 6.74
CA ALA A 22 3.31 8.29 6.69
C ALA A 22 2.83 7.50 5.46
N ALA A 23 3.42 7.75 4.30
CA ALA A 23 3.12 6.99 3.09
C ALA A 23 3.47 5.50 3.25
N ASP A 24 4.61 5.19 3.88
CA ASP A 24 5.01 3.81 4.19
C ASP A 24 4.08 3.08 5.19
N MET A 25 3.30 3.85 5.96
CA MET A 25 2.24 3.34 6.83
C MET A 25 0.90 3.16 6.10
N GLY A 26 0.85 3.41 4.80
CA GLY A 26 -0.38 3.26 3.99
C GLY A 26 -1.35 4.43 4.14
N VAL A 27 -0.89 5.59 4.61
CA VAL A 27 -1.72 6.80 4.67
C VAL A 27 -2.16 7.19 3.27
N SER A 28 -3.47 7.38 3.07
CA SER A 28 -4.02 7.77 1.77
C SER A 28 -3.45 9.11 1.30
N THR A 29 -3.38 9.32 -0.02
CA THR A 29 -2.91 10.59 -0.61
C THR A 29 -3.68 11.79 -0.07
N LYS A 30 -5.00 11.65 0.15
CA LYS A 30 -5.87 12.69 0.73
C LYS A 30 -5.42 13.09 2.14
N ASN A 31 -5.12 12.10 2.99
CA ASN A 31 -4.65 12.35 4.35
C ASN A 31 -3.22 12.90 4.36
N LEU A 32 -2.38 12.48 3.41
CA LEU A 32 -1.03 13.01 3.24
C LEU A 32 -1.07 14.49 2.84
N MET A 33 -1.94 14.85 1.89
CA MET A 33 -2.17 16.23 1.45
C MET A 33 -2.68 17.13 2.58
N ALA A 34 -3.61 16.64 3.41
CA ALA A 34 -4.08 17.36 4.59
C ALA A 34 -2.94 17.61 5.60
N ARG A 35 -2.01 16.66 5.77
CA ARG A 35 -0.82 16.81 6.63
C ARG A 35 0.23 17.74 6.04
N THR A 36 0.38 17.77 4.72
CA THR A 36 1.34 18.65 4.06
C THR A 36 0.82 20.07 3.91
N GLY A 37 -0.48 20.32 3.82
CA GLY A 37 -1.00 21.62 3.39
C GLY A 37 -0.92 21.80 1.87
N HIS A 38 -1.68 22.76 1.34
CA HIS A 38 -2.08 22.87 -0.08
C HIS A 38 -0.95 23.06 -1.12
N ASP A 39 0.30 23.27 -0.73
CA ASP A 39 1.39 23.64 -1.67
C ASP A 39 2.13 22.47 -2.33
N ASN A 40 1.67 21.21 -2.23
CA ASN A 40 2.49 20.11 -2.75
C ASN A 40 1.78 18.83 -3.19
N GLU A 41 0.68 18.95 -3.95
CA GLU A 41 0.04 17.83 -4.65
C GLU A 41 1.05 16.95 -5.42
N ARG A 42 2.01 17.59 -6.10
CA ARG A 42 3.09 16.90 -6.82
C ARG A 42 4.06 16.16 -5.90
N ALA A 43 4.27 16.56 -4.65
CA ALA A 43 5.04 15.75 -3.71
C ALA A 43 4.21 14.63 -3.10
N ALA A 44 2.91 14.86 -2.82
CA ALA A 44 2.03 13.81 -2.31
C ALA A 44 2.03 12.57 -3.21
N LEU A 45 1.97 12.78 -4.54
CA LEU A 45 2.09 11.69 -5.51
C LEU A 45 3.49 11.07 -5.58
N ARG A 46 4.56 11.85 -5.37
CA ARG A 46 5.93 11.32 -5.30
C ARG A 46 6.16 10.44 -4.09
N TYR A 47 5.52 10.72 -2.96
CA TYR A 47 5.60 9.86 -1.76
C TYR A 47 4.89 8.51 -1.94
N GLN A 48 3.98 8.38 -2.90
CA GLN A 48 3.31 7.11 -3.23
C GLN A 48 4.16 6.18 -4.11
N HIS A 49 5.47 6.42 -4.24
CA HIS A 49 6.34 5.53 -5.00
C HIS A 49 6.33 4.12 -4.36
N ARG A 50 6.07 3.11 -5.20
CA ARG A 50 5.87 1.70 -4.86
C ARG A 50 6.80 1.24 -3.75
N SER A 51 6.26 1.00 -2.55
CA SER A 51 7.04 0.44 -1.45
C SER A 51 6.97 -1.09 -1.51
N ALA A 52 8.12 -1.76 -1.36
CA ALA A 52 8.17 -3.22 -1.32
C ALA A 52 7.30 -3.81 -0.18
N LYS A 53 7.03 -3.00 0.86
CA LYS A 53 6.09 -3.34 1.94
C LYS A 53 4.64 -3.29 1.46
N GLY A 54 4.24 -2.26 0.71
CA GLY A 54 2.93 -2.16 0.11
C GLY A 54 2.66 -3.30 -0.87
N ASP A 55 3.65 -3.66 -1.69
CA ASP A 55 3.55 -4.82 -2.59
C ASP A 55 3.30 -6.12 -1.84
N ARG A 56 4.02 -6.35 -0.73
CA ARG A 56 3.81 -7.53 0.12
C ARG A 56 2.42 -7.54 0.75
N MET A 57 1.96 -6.41 1.28
CA MET A 57 0.62 -6.30 1.87
C MET A 57 -0.49 -6.58 0.84
N ILE A 58 -0.34 -6.08 -0.38
CA ILE A 58 -1.28 -6.35 -1.48
C ILE A 58 -1.26 -7.85 -1.83
N ARG A 59 -0.07 -8.45 -1.99
CA ARG A 59 0.07 -9.87 -2.28
C ARG A 59 -0.57 -10.72 -1.19
N ASP A 60 -0.22 -10.47 0.07
CA ASP A 60 -0.69 -11.26 1.21
C ASP A 60 -2.21 -11.11 1.39
N GLY A 61 -2.75 -9.91 1.16
CA GLY A 61 -4.20 -9.68 1.16
C GLY A 61 -4.92 -10.42 0.02
N ARG A 62 -4.34 -10.46 -1.18
CA ARG A 62 -4.92 -11.25 -2.29
C ARG A 62 -4.83 -12.75 -2.05
N ASP A 63 -3.72 -13.22 -1.48
CA ASP A 63 -3.52 -14.63 -1.16
C ASP A 63 -4.52 -15.12 -0.10
N ALA A 64 -4.83 -14.27 0.90
CA ALA A 64 -5.88 -14.55 1.88
C ALA A 64 -7.26 -14.67 1.24
N LEU A 65 -7.66 -13.73 0.38
CA LEU A 65 -8.96 -13.76 -0.30
C LEU A 65 -9.12 -14.99 -1.21
N VAL A 66 -8.06 -15.41 -1.89
CA VAL A 66 -8.08 -16.64 -2.72
C VAL A 66 -8.25 -17.88 -1.85
N ARG A 67 -7.59 -17.94 -0.69
CA ARG A 67 -7.73 -19.07 0.24
C ARG A 67 -9.15 -19.17 0.80
N GLU A 68 -9.74 -18.04 1.19
CA GLU A 68 -11.12 -17.98 1.67
C GLU A 68 -12.14 -18.46 0.62
N ASP A 69 -11.93 -18.14 -0.67
CA ASP A 69 -12.78 -18.58 -1.78
C ASP A 69 -12.65 -20.11 -2.01
N HIS A 70 -11.45 -20.66 -1.91
CA HIS A 70 -11.23 -22.11 -1.98
C HIS A 70 -11.85 -22.87 -0.80
N ASP A 71 -11.68 -22.36 0.42
CA ASP A 71 -12.24 -22.99 1.62
C ASP A 71 -13.79 -22.98 1.58
N GLN A 72 -14.41 -21.91 1.07
CA GLN A 72 -15.87 -21.86 0.83
C GLN A 72 -16.31 -22.83 -0.27
N GLY A 73 -15.54 -22.98 -1.35
CA GLY A 73 -15.83 -23.96 -2.40
C GLY A 73 -15.77 -25.42 -1.93
N ASP A 74 -14.83 -25.74 -1.03
CA ASP A 74 -14.70 -27.07 -0.44
C ASP A 74 -15.81 -27.40 0.58
N GLU A 75 -16.38 -26.39 1.24
CA GLU A 75 -17.56 -26.54 2.12
C GLU A 75 -18.87 -26.69 1.32
N GLU A 76 -18.99 -26.04 0.15
CA GLU A 76 -20.14 -26.19 -0.75
C GLU A 76 -20.11 -27.48 -1.59
N ASP A 77 -18.93 -28.04 -1.90
CA ASP A 77 -18.78 -29.29 -2.67
C ASP A 77 -18.84 -30.57 -1.80
N GLY A 78 -19.50 -30.47 -0.63
CA GLY A 78 -20.16 -31.61 0.00
C GLY A 78 -21.38 -32.12 -0.78
N GLY A 79 -21.64 -31.59 -1.98
CA GLY A 79 -22.69 -32.08 -2.86
C GLY A 79 -22.84 -31.34 -4.19
N GLY A 80 -21.91 -31.51 -5.14
CA GLY A 80 -22.30 -31.58 -6.55
C GLY A 80 -21.47 -30.79 -7.54
N ALA A 81 -20.45 -31.45 -8.08
CA ALA A 81 -20.13 -31.52 -9.51
C ALA A 81 -20.38 -30.24 -10.34
N HIS A 82 -19.46 -29.27 -10.31
CA HIS A 82 -19.40 -28.28 -11.38
C HIS A 82 -17.98 -27.85 -11.75
N GLY A 83 -17.59 -28.12 -12.99
CA GLY A 83 -16.34 -27.66 -13.59
C GLY A 83 -16.25 -28.02 -15.07
N THR A 84 -17.25 -27.65 -15.89
CA THR A 84 -17.16 -27.82 -17.34
C THR A 84 -16.18 -26.78 -17.90
N LEU A 85 -14.97 -27.22 -18.25
CA LEU A 85 -13.99 -26.40 -18.97
C LEU A 85 -14.55 -26.05 -20.36
N VAL A 86 -14.75 -24.76 -20.62
CA VAL A 86 -15.10 -24.26 -21.95
C VAL A 86 -13.82 -24.17 -22.79
N PRO A 87 -13.71 -24.88 -23.93
CA PRO A 87 -12.56 -24.74 -24.80
C PRO A 87 -12.62 -23.40 -25.56
N VAL A 88 -11.47 -22.74 -25.65
CA VAL A 88 -11.26 -21.60 -26.56
C VAL A 88 -10.98 -22.14 -27.97
N ALA A 89 -11.73 -21.64 -28.94
CA ALA A 89 -11.60 -21.95 -30.37
C ALA A 89 -10.44 -21.20 -31.03
#